data_AF-A0A976FH67-F1
#
_entry.id   AF-A0A976FH67-F1
#
_cell.length_a   1.000
_cell.length_b   1.000
_cell.length_c   1.000
_cell.angle_alpha   90.00
_cell.angle_beta   90.00
_cell.angle_gamma   90.00
#
_symmetry.space_group_name_H-M   'P 1'
#
loop_
_entity.id
_entity.type
_entity.pdbx_description
1 polymer ?
#
loop_
_entity_poly.entity_id
_entity_poly.type
_entity_poly.pdbx_seq_one_letter_code
_entity_poly.pdbx_strand_id
1 'polypeptide(L)'
;MTDDTLKAGSESSKAKVLRELVAEYKDVWRIRIGADPPADVEPLRVPVRAYTQPYRSGRDFLRSYRKKLVENGLVRKNNSSRWACATLPARKPGGKVFRFIVGYCPINHLTVPLAGATLNLAAIT
;
A
#
# COMPACT_ATOMS: atom_id res chain seq x y z
N MET A 1 -2.58 -20.22 5.13
CA MET A 1 -2.43 -19.89 3.69
C MET A 1 -2.77 -21.08 2.83
N THR A 2 -1.94 -22.13 2.79
CA THR A 2 -2.18 -23.33 1.96
C THR A 2 -3.47 -24.07 2.30
N ASP A 3 -3.78 -24.25 3.58
CA ASP A 3 -5.04 -24.92 3.98
C ASP A 3 -6.27 -24.03 3.76
N ASP A 4 -6.11 -22.71 3.84
CA ASP A 4 -7.18 -21.75 3.52
C ASP A 4 -7.46 -21.74 2.00
N THR A 5 -6.42 -21.82 1.17
CA THR A 5 -6.55 -21.90 -0.30
C THR A 5 -7.21 -23.20 -0.76
N LEU A 6 -6.99 -24.31 -0.05
CA LEU A 6 -7.67 -25.58 -0.33
C LEU A 6 -9.15 -25.52 0.03
N LYS A 7 -9.48 -24.91 1.19
CA LYS A 7 -10.87 -24.65 1.58
C LYS A 7 -11.61 -23.71 0.63
N ALA A 8 -10.89 -22.80 -0.03
CA ALA A 8 -11.44 -21.88 -1.02
C ALA A 8 -11.68 -22.51 -2.40
N GLY A 9 -11.46 -23.83 -2.57
CA GLY A 9 -11.80 -24.57 -3.79
C GLY A 9 -10.65 -24.78 -4.78
N SER A 10 -9.39 -24.64 -4.35
CA SER A 10 -8.24 -25.00 -5.20
C SER A 10 -8.18 -26.52 -5.44
N GLU A 11 -7.80 -26.95 -6.65
CA GLU A 11 -7.61 -28.37 -6.98
C GLU A 11 -6.63 -29.06 -6.02
N SER A 12 -7.07 -30.18 -5.45
CA SER A 12 -6.26 -30.99 -4.52
C SER A 12 -4.97 -31.53 -5.15
N SER A 13 -4.95 -31.72 -6.48
CA SER A 13 -3.80 -32.20 -7.24
C SER A 13 -2.59 -31.25 -7.17
N LYS A 14 -2.83 -29.94 -7.05
CA LYS A 14 -1.79 -28.90 -6.97
C LYS A 14 -1.38 -28.56 -5.54
N ALA A 15 -2.06 -29.13 -4.54
CA ALA A 15 -1.85 -28.83 -3.13
C ALA A 15 -0.42 -29.12 -2.66
N LYS A 16 0.16 -30.23 -3.14
CA LYS A 16 1.53 -30.63 -2.79
C LYS A 16 2.55 -29.62 -3.31
N VAL A 17 2.46 -29.29 -4.60
CA VAL A 17 3.34 -28.31 -5.25
C VAL A 17 3.21 -26.93 -4.60
N LEU A 18 1.98 -26.50 -4.29
CA LEU A 18 1.77 -25.22 -3.61
C LEU A 18 2.41 -25.20 -2.22
N ARG A 19 2.33 -26.30 -1.46
CA ARG A 19 2.99 -26.40 -0.15
C ARG A 19 4.50 -26.33 -0.26
N GLU A 20 5.08 -27.02 -1.24
CA GLU A 20 6.53 -26.98 -1.53
C GLU A 20 6.97 -25.56 -1.88
N LEU A 21 6.28 -24.89 -2.81
CA LEU A 21 6.59 -23.51 -3.22
C LEU A 21 6.45 -22.50 -2.09
N VAL A 22 5.39 -22.59 -1.28
CA VAL A 22 5.22 -21.68 -0.13
C VAL A 22 6.27 -21.94 0.94
N ALA A 23 6.75 -23.18 1.07
CA ALA A 23 7.82 -23.53 2.00
C ALA A 23 9.20 -23.10 1.52
N GLU A 24 9.44 -23.11 0.21
CA GLU A 24 10.67 -22.64 -0.43
C GLU A 24 10.76 -21.11 -0.39
N TYR A 25 9.69 -20.41 -0.80
CA TYR A 25 9.65 -18.94 -0.93
C TYR A 25 8.88 -18.26 0.22
N LYS A 26 9.12 -18.68 1.46
CA LYS A 26 8.37 -18.23 2.66
C LYS A 26 8.39 -16.71 2.88
N ASP A 27 9.45 -16.05 2.42
CA ASP A 27 9.67 -14.61 2.54
C ASP A 27 8.91 -13.80 1.48
N VAL A 28 8.62 -14.39 0.33
CA VAL A 28 7.87 -13.74 -0.77
C VAL A 28 6.37 -13.64 -0.45
N TRP A 29 5.79 -14.68 0.15
CA TRP A 29 4.34 -14.73 0.38
C TRP A 29 3.95 -14.10 1.72
N ARG A 30 3.10 -13.05 1.69
CA ARG A 30 2.63 -12.33 2.88
C ARG A 30 1.11 -12.37 3.01
N ILE A 31 0.61 -12.84 4.16
CA ILE A 31 -0.83 -12.78 4.52
C ILE A 31 -1.15 -11.44 5.19
N ARG A 32 -0.15 -10.81 5.81
CA ARG A 32 -0.26 -9.56 6.56
C ARG A 32 0.92 -8.66 6.20
N ILE A 33 0.71 -7.36 6.33
CA ILE A 33 1.78 -6.37 6.23
C ILE A 33 2.84 -6.69 7.29
N GLY A 34 4.10 -6.77 6.87
CA GLY A 34 5.28 -6.96 7.71
C GLY A 34 6.25 -5.79 7.62
N ALA A 35 7.28 -5.83 8.46
CA ALA A 35 8.39 -4.88 8.49
C ALA A 35 9.53 -5.35 7.56
N ASP A 36 9.20 -5.59 6.30
CA ASP A 36 10.18 -6.03 5.30
C ASP A 36 11.15 -4.87 4.98
N PRO A 37 12.44 -5.15 4.69
CA PRO A 37 13.38 -4.11 4.30
C PRO A 37 12.91 -3.40 3.02
N PRO A 38 13.28 -2.12 2.81
CA PRO A 38 13.03 -1.44 1.55
C PRO A 38 13.69 -2.21 0.41
N ALA A 39 13.08 -2.16 -0.77
CA ALA A 39 13.68 -2.70 -1.97
C ALA A 39 15.02 -1.99 -2.26
N ASP A 40 15.97 -2.73 -2.84
CA ASP A 40 17.28 -2.20 -3.25
C ASP A 40 17.16 -1.40 -4.55
N VAL A 41 16.49 -0.25 -4.45
CA VAL A 41 16.25 0.69 -5.55
C VAL A 41 16.39 2.12 -5.03
N GLU A 42 16.76 3.04 -5.91
CA GLU A 42 16.82 4.47 -5.58
C GLU A 42 15.48 4.95 -4.99
N PRO A 43 15.47 5.63 -3.83
CA PRO A 43 14.25 6.13 -3.23
C PRO A 43 13.48 7.07 -4.16
N LEU A 44 12.17 6.84 -4.29
CA LEU A 44 11.29 7.67 -5.12
C LEU A 44 11.29 9.13 -4.63
N ARG A 45 11.74 10.05 -5.48
CA ARG A 45 11.62 11.50 -5.26
C ARG A 45 10.38 12.02 -5.97
N VAL A 46 9.50 12.69 -5.22
CA VAL A 46 8.28 13.29 -5.76
C VAL A 46 8.51 14.80 -5.95
N PRO A 47 8.80 15.28 -7.17
CA PRO A 47 8.96 16.70 -7.44
C PRO A 47 7.63 17.46 -7.28
N VAL A 48 7.69 18.59 -6.58
CA VAL A 48 6.59 19.54 -6.45
C VAL A 48 6.83 20.69 -7.44
N ARG A 49 5.77 21.21 -8.06
CA ARG A 49 5.83 22.35 -8.99
C ARG A 49 6.45 23.57 -8.30
N ALA A 50 7.17 24.38 -9.07
CA ALA A 50 7.79 25.61 -8.57
C ALA A 50 6.75 26.55 -7.95
N TYR A 51 7.16 27.28 -6.91
CA TYR A 51 6.34 28.29 -6.21
C TYR A 51 5.08 27.74 -5.51
N THR A 52 4.98 26.42 -5.33
CA THR A 52 3.85 25.81 -4.61
C THR A 52 3.93 26.10 -3.12
N GLN A 53 2.79 26.46 -2.52
CA GLN A 53 2.65 26.57 -1.07
C GLN A 53 2.24 25.24 -0.41
N PRO A 54 2.75 24.93 0.80
CA PRO A 54 2.34 23.75 1.54
C PRO A 54 0.84 23.69 1.83
N TYR A 55 0.22 22.55 1.54
CA TYR A 55 -1.18 22.27 1.87
C TYR A 55 -1.29 21.43 3.15
N ARG A 56 -2.16 21.85 4.08
CA ARG A 56 -2.41 21.11 5.33
C ARG A 56 -3.91 21.01 5.63
N SER A 57 -4.43 19.79 5.70
CA SER A 57 -5.75 19.48 6.25
C SER A 57 -5.71 18.32 7.24
N GLY A 58 -6.56 18.39 8.26
CA GLY A 58 -6.58 17.43 9.36
C GLY A 58 -7.94 16.77 9.53
N ARG A 59 -7.97 15.44 9.43
CA ARG A 59 -9.01 14.57 9.99
C ARG A 59 -8.32 13.30 10.47
N ASP A 60 -8.47 12.99 11.74
CA ASP A 60 -7.89 11.79 12.34
C ASP A 60 -8.89 10.65 12.34
N PHE A 61 -8.70 9.70 11.43
CA PHE A 61 -9.44 8.45 11.41
C PHE A 61 -8.49 7.25 11.65
N LEU A 62 -9.01 6.16 12.23
CA LEU A 62 -8.34 4.86 12.46
C LEU A 62 -6.96 4.91 13.15
N ARG A 63 -6.92 5.25 14.44
CA ARG A 63 -5.70 5.19 15.27
C ARG A 63 -5.04 3.80 15.29
N SER A 64 -5.84 2.73 15.29
CA SER A 64 -5.34 1.35 15.32
C SER A 64 -4.62 0.92 14.03
N TYR A 65 -5.10 1.35 12.86
CA TYR A 65 -4.46 1.03 11.59
C TYR A 65 -3.14 1.79 11.42
N ARG A 66 -3.13 3.09 11.79
CA ARG A 66 -1.92 3.90 11.82
C ARG A 66 -0.84 3.30 12.73
N LYS A 67 -1.23 2.79 13.90
CA LYS A 67 -0.30 2.13 14.83
C LYS A 67 0.44 0.97 14.15
N LYS A 68 -0.29 0.10 13.44
CA LYS A 68 0.30 -1.02 12.69
C LYS A 68 1.29 -0.55 11.62
N LEU A 69 0.99 0.53 10.90
CA LEU A 69 1.92 1.08 9.88
C LEU A 69 3.20 1.61 10.52
N VAL A 70 3.10 2.25 11.69
CA VAL A 70 4.27 2.76 12.44
C VAL A 70 5.10 1.60 12.99
N GLU A 71 4.45 0.58 13.59
CA GLU A 71 5.12 -0.62 14.11
C GLU A 71 5.88 -1.39 13.02
N ASN A 72 5.38 -1.38 11.77
CA ASN A 72 6.05 -2.01 10.63
C ASN A 72 7.02 -1.07 9.88
N GLY A 73 7.30 0.13 10.41
CA GLY A 73 8.27 1.06 9.80
C GLY A 73 7.80 1.73 8.49
N LEU A 74 6.55 1.54 8.07
CA LEU A 74 6.01 2.07 6.81
C LEU A 74 5.67 3.57 6.90
N VAL A 75 5.41 4.08 8.10
CA VAL A 75 5.10 5.49 8.35
C VAL A 75 5.84 5.95 9.60
N ARG A 76 6.37 7.18 9.56
CA ARG A 76 6.96 7.85 10.72
C ARG A 76 6.13 9.05 11.17
N LYS A 77 6.18 9.36 12.47
CA LYS A 77 5.62 10.60 12.99
C LYS A 77 6.45 11.78 12.49
N ASN A 78 5.81 12.74 11.82
CA ASN A 78 6.47 13.94 11.32
C ASN A 78 5.66 15.19 11.69
N ASN A 79 5.82 15.64 12.93
CA ASN A 79 5.08 16.79 13.46
C ASN A 79 5.49 18.13 12.82
N SER A 80 6.72 18.21 12.29
CA SER A 80 7.24 19.40 11.62
C SER A 80 6.80 19.50 10.15
N SER A 81 6.06 18.52 9.64
CA SER A 81 5.54 18.58 8.27
C SER A 81 4.60 19.78 8.09
N ARG A 82 4.94 20.63 7.13
CA ARG A 82 4.04 21.69 6.64
C ARG A 82 2.96 21.14 5.70
N TRP A 83 3.11 19.88 5.28
CA TRP A 83 2.20 19.18 4.38
C TRP A 83 1.35 18.16 5.14
N ALA A 84 0.04 18.19 4.95
CA ALA A 84 -0.85 17.12 5.39
C ALA A 84 -2.10 17.05 4.50
N CYS A 85 -2.54 15.84 4.20
CA CYS A 85 -3.83 15.61 3.56
C CYS A 85 -4.78 14.92 4.53
N ALA A 86 -6.07 15.23 4.41
CA ALA A 86 -7.10 14.59 5.21
C ALA A 86 -7.12 13.07 4.98
N THR A 87 -7.31 12.33 6.07
CA THR A 87 -7.54 10.89 6.02
C THR A 87 -9.04 10.62 5.91
N LEU A 88 -9.42 9.68 5.05
CA LEU A 88 -10.79 9.35 4.72
C LEU A 88 -11.09 7.87 5.06
N PRO A 89 -12.19 7.59 5.78
CA PRO A 89 -12.73 6.24 5.92
C PRO A 89 -13.27 5.74 4.59
N ALA A 90 -12.84 4.56 4.13
CA ALA A 90 -13.54 3.87 3.05
C ALA A 90 -13.97 2.47 3.48
N ARG A 91 -15.28 2.21 3.48
CA ARG A 91 -15.82 0.92 3.89
C ARG A 91 -15.49 -0.15 2.84
N LYS A 92 -14.99 -1.32 3.28
CA LYS A 92 -14.85 -2.47 2.37
C LYS A 92 -16.23 -3.04 2.01
N PRO A 93 -16.44 -3.47 0.75
CA PRO A 93 -17.65 -4.20 0.37
C PRO A 93 -17.87 -5.41 1.29
N GLY A 94 -19.12 -5.63 1.72
CA GLY A 94 -19.49 -6.78 2.56
C GLY A 94 -18.97 -6.79 4.00
N GLY A 95 -18.27 -5.74 4.45
CA GLY A 95 -17.62 -5.72 5.76
C GLY A 95 -18.00 -4.56 6.68
N LYS A 96 -17.69 -4.75 7.97
CA LYS A 96 -17.65 -3.66 8.99
C LYS A 96 -16.25 -3.00 9.07
N VAL A 97 -15.31 -3.42 8.21
CA VAL A 97 -13.92 -2.94 8.20
C VAL A 97 -13.78 -1.73 7.28
N PHE A 98 -13.11 -0.70 7.78
CA PHE A 98 -12.73 0.48 7.00
C PHE A 98 -11.27 0.40 6.54
N ARG A 99 -11.00 0.88 5.33
CA ARG A 99 -9.68 1.20 4.82
C ARG A 99 -9.31 2.63 5.24
N PHE A 100 -8.02 2.81 5.50
CA PHE A 100 -7.41 4.12 5.67
C PHE A 100 -7.01 4.65 4.29
N ILE A 101 -7.63 5.74 3.83
CA ILE A 101 -7.28 6.40 2.57
C ILE A 101 -6.75 7.80 2.89
N VAL A 102 -5.68 8.21 2.22
CA VAL A 102 -5.22 9.60 2.26
C VAL A 102 -5.71 10.29 1.00
N GLY A 103 -6.46 11.38 1.15
CA GLY A 103 -7.00 12.15 0.04
C GLY A 103 -5.92 12.97 -0.64
N TYR A 104 -5.09 12.35 -1.49
CA TYR A 104 -3.95 13.00 -2.15
C TYR A 104 -4.33 13.91 -3.33
N CYS A 105 -5.60 14.06 -3.69
CA CYS A 105 -6.02 14.96 -4.78
C CYS A 105 -5.35 16.36 -4.75
N PRO A 106 -5.37 17.12 -3.64
CA PRO A 106 -4.72 18.43 -3.58
C PRO A 106 -3.21 18.36 -3.78
N ILE A 107 -2.52 17.35 -3.22
CA ILE A 107 -1.07 17.25 -3.41
C ILE A 107 -0.72 16.81 -4.84
N ASN A 108 -1.49 15.91 -5.45
CA ASN A 108 -1.24 15.40 -6.80
C ASN A 108 -1.36 16.50 -7.87
N HIS A 109 -2.20 17.51 -7.65
CA HIS A 109 -2.29 18.68 -8.54
C HIS A 109 -1.04 19.57 -8.47
N LEU A 110 -0.33 19.52 -7.33
CA LEU A 110 0.85 20.31 -7.04
C LEU A 110 2.15 19.59 -7.40
N THR A 111 2.11 18.29 -7.66
CA THR A 111 3.28 17.50 -8.07
C THR A 111 3.49 17.56 -9.59
N VAL A 112 4.73 17.40 -10.03
CA VAL A 112 5.03 17.20 -11.45
C VAL A 112 4.70 15.75 -11.80
N PRO A 113 3.87 15.48 -12.83
CA PRO A 113 3.55 14.12 -13.25
C PRO A 113 4.82 13.36 -13.64
N LEU A 114 5.00 12.16 -13.09
CA LEU A 114 6.02 11.21 -13.53
C LEU A 114 5.36 10.26 -14.55
N ALA A 115 5.97 10.13 -15.73
CA ALA A 115 5.49 9.21 -16.74
C ALA A 115 5.62 7.76 -16.23
N GLY A 116 4.52 7.02 -16.26
CA GLY A 116 4.55 5.59 -15.98
C GLY A 116 5.12 4.82 -17.16
N ALA A 117 5.98 3.83 -16.90
CA ALA A 117 6.48 2.91 -17.93
C ALA A 117 5.46 1.81 -18.29
N THR A 118 4.29 1.80 -17.66
CA THR A 118 3.27 0.77 -17.86
C THR A 118 2.64 0.90 -19.25
N LEU A 119 2.85 -0.11 -20.09
CA LEU A 119 2.20 -0.22 -21.39
C LEU A 119 0.70 -0.45 -21.24
N ASN A 120 -0.07 0.04 -22.21
CA ASN A 120 -1.48 -0.34 -22.33
C ASN A 120 -1.54 -1.83 -22.70
N LEU A 121 -2.34 -2.63 -21.98
CA LEU A 121 -2.51 -4.06 -22.27
C LEU A 121 -2.95 -4.32 -23.72
N ALA A 122 -3.76 -3.42 -24.28
CA ALA A 122 -4.21 -3.49 -25.67
C ALA A 122 -3.08 -3.24 -26.69
N ALA A 123 -1.92 -2.74 -26.26
CA ALA A 123 -0.75 -2.54 -27.12
C ALA A 123 0.24 -3.72 -27.08
N ILE A 124 -0.06 -4.79 -26.31
CA ILE A 124 0.81 -5.96 -26.11
C ILE A 124 0.29 -7.21 -26.86
N THR A 125 -0.89 -7.13 -27.49
CA THR A 125 -1.46 -8.17 -28.37
C THR A 125 -1.15 -7.90 -29.83
#